data_AF-A0A2T8I035-F1
#
_entry.id   AF-A0A2T8I035-F1
#
_cell.length_a   1.000
_cell.length_b   1.000
_cell.length_c   1.000
_cell.angle_alpha   90.00
_cell.angle_beta   90.00
_cell.angle_gamma   90.00
#
_symmetry.space_group_name_H-M   'P 1'
#
loop_
_entity.id
_entity.type
_entity.pdbx_description
1 polymer ?
#
loop_
_entity_poly.entity_id
_entity_poly.type
_entity_poly.pdbx_seq_one_letter_code
_entity_poly.pdbx_strand_id
1 'polypeptide(L)'
;MEGGNFQFKAPCTLQGTNPRKVNVDGEMEPWFMFVIFCAPVSPGRSRLIWLSQRGRTPTCSQNRIFDSDLYLLHIEERNFATVGLDNWYQACYVPTSSDGMVIAFRNWFRTYCKNQIIWATPQVDQLPSIQAKDELLDRYWSHVVQCRSCSAALKAMKALGVILQVASVAVIGFLALANGTLATSVVHRAVIVSAAKNFYFEDYVHAFK
;
A
#
# COMPACT_ATOMS: atom_id res chain seq x y z
N MET A 1 14.01 -20.61 -15.83
CA MET A 1 14.84 -19.66 -15.05
C MET A 1 15.05 -20.31 -13.70
N GLU A 2 16.28 -20.54 -13.26
CA GLU A 2 16.54 -21.02 -11.89
C GLU A 2 15.94 -20.01 -10.92
N GLY A 3 14.82 -20.39 -10.31
CA GLY A 3 13.96 -19.49 -9.55
C GLY A 3 14.58 -19.18 -8.20
N GLY A 4 14.56 -17.89 -7.82
CA GLY A 4 14.78 -17.53 -6.43
C GLY A 4 13.78 -18.23 -5.51
N ASN A 5 14.20 -18.56 -4.29
CA ASN A 5 13.33 -19.21 -3.31
C ASN A 5 12.62 -18.14 -2.48
N PHE A 6 11.30 -18.30 -2.29
CA PHE A 6 10.51 -17.51 -1.37
C PHE A 6 10.27 -18.33 -0.10
N GLN A 7 10.70 -17.80 1.05
CA GLN A 7 10.51 -18.43 2.34
C GLN A 7 9.65 -17.53 3.23
N PHE A 8 8.53 -18.08 3.72
CA PHE A 8 7.77 -17.48 4.80
C PHE A 8 8.30 -18.02 6.13
N LYS A 9 8.81 -17.12 6.98
CA LYS A 9 9.19 -17.39 8.37
C LYS A 9 8.13 -16.79 9.27
N ALA A 10 7.47 -17.65 10.05
CA ALA A 10 6.53 -17.22 11.05
C ALA A 10 7.18 -16.20 12.02
N PRO A 11 6.43 -15.21 12.53
CA PRO A 11 4.99 -15.03 12.32
C PRO A 11 4.61 -14.15 11.12
N CYS A 12 5.55 -13.42 10.51
CA CYS A 12 5.21 -12.34 9.56
C CYS A 12 6.29 -12.01 8.52
N THR A 13 7.33 -12.84 8.39
CA THR A 13 8.51 -12.48 7.59
C THR A 13 8.51 -13.23 6.27
N LEU A 14 8.46 -12.51 5.16
CA LEU A 14 8.64 -13.03 3.80
C LEU A 14 10.03 -12.66 3.29
N GLN A 15 10.83 -13.67 2.96
CA GLN A 15 12.20 -13.53 2.47
C GLN A 15 12.29 -14.13 1.07
N GLY A 16 12.91 -13.41 0.14
CA GLY A 16 13.32 -13.96 -1.14
C GLY A 16 14.84 -14.11 -1.16
N THR A 17 15.35 -15.25 -1.57
CA THR A 17 16.77 -15.44 -1.89
C THR A 17 16.98 -15.39 -3.41
N ASN A 18 18.11 -14.85 -3.85
CA ASN A 18 18.46 -14.82 -5.27
C ASN A 18 19.67 -15.72 -5.49
N PRO A 19 19.59 -16.75 -6.35
CA PRO A 19 20.69 -17.68 -6.58
C PRO A 19 21.96 -17.01 -7.12
N ARG A 20 21.86 -15.77 -7.64
CA ARG A 20 23.00 -14.97 -8.13
C ARG A 20 23.67 -14.11 -7.05
N LYS A 21 23.14 -14.07 -5.83
CA LYS A 21 23.72 -13.34 -4.71
C LYS A 21 24.01 -14.32 -3.59
N VAL A 22 25.29 -14.62 -3.41
CA VAL A 22 25.78 -15.55 -2.40
C VAL A 22 26.71 -14.77 -1.49
N ASN A 23 26.57 -14.97 -0.18
CA ASN A 23 27.45 -14.39 0.83
C ASN A 23 28.86 -14.97 0.74
N VAL A 24 29.79 -14.32 1.45
CA VAL A 24 31.18 -14.77 1.60
C VAL A 24 31.26 -16.21 2.12
N ASP A 25 30.27 -16.63 2.93
CA ASP A 25 30.17 -17.96 3.52
C ASP A 25 29.50 -19.02 2.62
N GLY A 26 29.15 -18.68 1.37
CA GLY A 26 28.51 -19.60 0.43
C GLY A 26 26.99 -19.74 0.59
N GLU A 27 26.37 -19.04 1.54
CA GLU A 27 24.91 -19.01 1.72
C GLU A 27 24.22 -18.03 0.76
N MET A 28 23.04 -18.37 0.26
CA MET A 28 22.26 -17.46 -0.59
C MET A 28 21.82 -16.22 0.19
N GLU A 29 22.20 -15.04 -0.28
CA GLU A 29 21.81 -13.76 0.31
C GLU A 29 20.31 -13.49 0.07
N PRO A 30 19.58 -13.03 1.11
CA PRO A 30 18.23 -12.53 0.92
C PRO A 30 18.26 -11.27 0.05
N TRP A 31 17.69 -11.34 -1.15
CA TRP A 31 17.65 -10.21 -2.06
C TRP A 31 16.51 -9.23 -1.74
N PHE A 32 15.49 -9.67 -1.01
CA PHE A 32 14.54 -8.79 -0.32
C PHE A 32 14.00 -9.47 0.95
N MET A 33 13.56 -8.63 1.89
CA MET A 33 12.83 -9.05 3.07
C MET A 33 11.68 -8.08 3.33
N PHE A 34 10.48 -8.63 3.46
CA PHE A 34 9.29 -7.92 3.93
C PHE A 34 8.86 -8.53 5.25
N VAL A 35 8.58 -7.68 6.23
CA VAL A 35 7.82 -8.06 7.42
C VAL A 35 6.43 -7.50 7.22
N ILE A 36 5.42 -8.35 7.12
CA ILE A 36 4.02 -7.96 6.91
C ILE A 36 3.20 -8.55 8.05
N PHE A 37 2.65 -7.67 8.88
CA PHE A 37 1.81 -8.04 10.02
C PHE A 37 0.43 -7.42 9.85
N CYS A 38 -0.60 -8.26 9.90
CA CYS A 38 -1.99 -7.83 9.82
C CYS A 38 -2.67 -8.10 11.17
N ALA A 39 -3.22 -7.05 11.78
CA ALA A 39 -3.93 -7.14 13.04
C ALA A 39 -5.41 -6.80 12.86
N PRO A 40 -6.36 -7.73 13.12
CA PRO A 40 -7.77 -7.41 13.09
C PRO A 40 -8.09 -6.42 14.21
N VAL A 41 -8.84 -5.36 13.87
CA VAL A 41 -9.25 -4.32 14.83
C VAL A 41 -10.76 -4.40 15.08
N SER A 42 -11.54 -4.63 14.03
CA SER A 42 -12.99 -4.85 14.08
C SER A 42 -13.41 -5.68 12.84
N PRO A 43 -14.66 -6.18 12.77
CA PRO A 43 -15.16 -6.84 11.56
C PRO A 43 -14.94 -5.93 10.33
N GLY A 44 -14.39 -6.48 9.25
CA GLY A 44 -14.05 -5.74 8.02
C GLY A 44 -13.01 -4.62 8.16
N ARG A 45 -12.26 -4.57 9.27
CA ARG A 45 -11.15 -3.63 9.46
C ARG A 45 -9.95 -4.31 10.08
N SER A 46 -8.85 -4.26 9.34
CA SER A 46 -7.56 -4.74 9.81
C SER A 46 -6.50 -3.66 9.67
N ARG A 47 -5.56 -3.63 10.61
CA ARG A 47 -4.37 -2.78 10.53
C ARG A 47 -3.24 -3.58 9.88
N LEU A 48 -2.81 -3.12 8.71
CA LEU A 48 -1.65 -3.65 8.02
C LEU A 48 -0.40 -2.85 8.44
N ILE A 49 0.60 -3.55 8.96
CA ILE A 49 1.90 -3.00 9.33
C ILE A 49 2.92 -3.71 8.46
N TRP A 50 3.69 -2.96 7.68
CA TRP A 50 4.77 -3.53 6.89
C TRP A 50 6.09 -2.80 7.09
N LEU A 51 7.18 -3.56 6.96
CA LEU A 51 8.54 -3.05 6.96
C LEU A 51 9.29 -3.70 5.79
N SER A 52 10.05 -2.89 5.07
CA SER A 52 10.97 -3.37 4.04
C SER A 52 12.40 -3.07 4.47
N GLN A 53 13.30 -4.05 4.38
CA GLN A 53 14.69 -3.87 4.77
C GLN A 53 15.47 -2.89 3.87
N ARG A 54 15.01 -2.60 2.65
CA ARG A 54 15.70 -1.65 1.76
C ARG A 54 15.24 -0.22 2.01
N GLY A 55 16.04 0.53 2.79
CA GLY A 55 15.88 1.97 3.02
C GLY A 55 16.08 2.89 1.80
N ARG A 56 15.86 2.41 0.57
CA ARG A 56 16.10 3.18 -0.67
C ARG A 56 14.83 3.53 -1.45
N THR A 57 13.69 2.91 -1.16
CA THR A 57 12.42 3.32 -1.77
C THR A 57 11.68 4.22 -0.80
N PRO A 58 11.26 5.44 -1.21
CA PRO A 58 10.40 6.25 -0.36
C PRO A 58 9.16 5.45 0.01
N THR A 59 8.78 5.48 1.29
CA THR A 59 7.60 4.73 1.82
C THR A 59 6.34 4.99 0.98
N CYS A 60 6.23 6.17 0.36
CA CYS A 60 5.13 6.53 -0.53
C CYS A 60 5.01 5.67 -1.79
N SER A 61 6.10 5.14 -2.36
CA SER A 61 6.01 4.30 -3.57
C SER A 61 5.52 2.88 -3.26
N GLN A 62 5.73 2.40 -2.03
CA GLN A 62 5.24 1.10 -1.57
C GLN A 62 3.73 1.12 -1.30
N ASN A 63 3.19 2.27 -0.88
CA ASN A 63 1.74 2.45 -0.70
C ASN A 63 0.95 2.07 -1.96
N ARG A 64 1.50 2.34 -3.16
CA ARG A 64 0.85 2.01 -4.44
C ARG A 64 0.47 0.54 -4.58
N ILE A 65 1.31 -0.37 -4.07
CA ILE A 65 1.07 -1.82 -4.12
C ILE A 65 -0.07 -2.19 -3.18
N PHE A 66 -0.11 -1.60 -1.98
CA PHE A 66 -1.19 -1.90 -1.05
C PHE A 66 -2.52 -1.27 -1.48
N ASP A 67 -2.48 -0.08 -2.07
CA ASP A 67 -3.67 0.60 -2.57
C ASP A 67 -4.26 -0.12 -3.79
N SER A 68 -3.43 -0.77 -4.63
CA SER A 68 -3.93 -1.59 -5.75
C SER A 68 -4.70 -2.82 -5.26
N ASP A 69 -4.28 -3.39 -4.14
CA ASP A 69 -4.82 -4.65 -3.64
C ASP A 69 -5.99 -4.41 -2.67
N LEU A 70 -6.05 -3.24 -2.02
CA LEU A 70 -7.04 -2.90 -1.00
C LEU A 70 -8.48 -3.08 -1.48
N TYR A 71 -8.79 -2.60 -2.69
CA TYR A 71 -10.14 -2.74 -3.26
C TYR A 71 -10.49 -4.20 -3.54
N LEU A 72 -9.54 -4.99 -4.06
CA LEU A 72 -9.75 -6.41 -4.33
C LEU A 72 -10.02 -7.16 -3.02
N LEU A 73 -9.20 -6.92 -1.99
CA LEU A 73 -9.37 -7.52 -0.67
C LEU A 73 -10.73 -7.17 -0.04
N HIS A 74 -11.21 -5.93 -0.24
CA HIS A 74 -12.52 -5.49 0.25
C HIS A 74 -13.69 -6.25 -0.41
N ILE A 75 -13.57 -6.58 -1.69
CA ILE A 75 -14.57 -7.38 -2.41
C ILE A 75 -14.44 -8.86 -2.04
N GLU A 76 -13.23 -9.40 -1.96
CA GLU A 76 -12.98 -10.78 -1.58
C GLU A 76 -13.53 -11.12 -0.19
N GLU A 77 -13.38 -10.23 0.79
CA GLU A 77 -13.95 -10.43 2.14
C GLU A 77 -15.47 -10.60 2.10
N ARG A 78 -16.16 -9.88 1.22
CA ARG A 78 -17.61 -10.03 1.04
C ARG A 78 -17.98 -11.32 0.33
N ASN A 79 -17.21 -11.68 -0.70
CA ASN A 79 -17.42 -12.97 -1.36
C ASN A 79 -17.23 -14.13 -0.36
N PHE A 80 -16.23 -14.06 0.51
CA PHE A 80 -16.05 -15.03 1.60
C PHE A 80 -17.20 -15.02 2.61
N ALA A 81 -17.74 -13.85 2.96
CA ALA A 81 -18.90 -13.76 3.84
C ALA A 81 -20.17 -14.40 3.22
N THR A 82 -20.33 -14.33 1.90
CA THR A 82 -21.50 -14.93 1.22
C THR A 82 -21.38 -16.45 1.06
N VAL A 83 -20.19 -16.95 0.72
CA VAL A 83 -19.93 -18.36 0.38
C VAL A 83 -19.49 -19.18 1.60
N GLY A 84 -18.96 -18.52 2.63
CA GLY A 84 -18.34 -19.13 3.79
C GLY A 84 -16.86 -19.46 3.58
N LEU A 85 -16.07 -19.37 4.65
CA LEU A 85 -14.62 -19.61 4.62
C LEU A 85 -14.25 -21.06 4.25
N ASP A 86 -15.11 -22.03 4.51
CA ASP A 86 -14.88 -23.42 4.11
C ASP A 86 -14.97 -23.63 2.59
N ASN A 87 -15.75 -22.80 1.90
CA ASN A 87 -15.96 -22.85 0.46
C ASN A 87 -15.21 -21.72 -0.28
N TRP A 88 -14.15 -21.18 0.32
CA TRP A 88 -13.43 -19.99 -0.17
C TRP A 88 -13.00 -20.07 -1.65
N TYR A 89 -12.75 -21.26 -2.19
CA TYR A 89 -12.39 -21.47 -3.59
C TYR A 89 -13.51 -21.10 -4.58
N GLN A 90 -14.77 -21.01 -4.14
CA GLN A 90 -15.88 -20.52 -4.98
C GLN A 90 -15.93 -18.98 -4.99
N ALA A 91 -15.30 -18.32 -4.01
CA ALA A 91 -15.26 -16.86 -3.88
C ALA A 91 -14.06 -16.22 -4.60
N CYS A 92 -12.98 -16.98 -4.85
CA CYS A 92 -11.77 -16.52 -5.54
C CYS A 92 -11.43 -17.46 -6.70
N TYR A 93 -11.24 -16.90 -7.89
CA TYR A 93 -10.77 -17.64 -9.06
C TYR A 93 -9.24 -17.70 -9.09
N VAL A 94 -8.67 -18.85 -8.76
CA VAL A 94 -7.21 -19.09 -8.72
C VAL A 94 -6.84 -20.28 -9.62
N PRO A 95 -6.82 -20.10 -10.95
CA PRO A 95 -6.69 -21.21 -11.91
C PRO A 95 -5.23 -21.56 -12.25
N THR A 96 -4.25 -20.77 -11.80
CA THR A 96 -2.87 -20.85 -12.30
C THR A 96 -1.94 -21.53 -11.29
N SER A 97 -0.82 -22.06 -11.78
CA SER A 97 0.24 -22.60 -10.92
C SER A 97 0.88 -21.54 -10.02
N SER A 98 0.81 -20.25 -10.40
CA SER A 98 1.26 -19.12 -9.60
C SER A 98 0.45 -18.95 -8.31
N ASP A 99 -0.78 -19.48 -8.27
CA ASP A 99 -1.69 -19.39 -7.12
C ASP A 99 -1.41 -20.45 -6.05
N GLY A 100 -0.46 -21.36 -6.30
CA GLY A 100 -0.17 -22.49 -5.40
C GLY A 100 0.14 -22.06 -3.96
N MET A 101 0.81 -20.91 -3.77
CA MET A 101 1.09 -20.39 -2.43
C MET A 101 -0.17 -19.93 -1.69
N VAL A 102 -1.14 -19.32 -2.40
CA VAL A 102 -2.43 -18.89 -1.82
C VAL A 102 -3.23 -20.11 -1.38
N ILE A 103 -3.30 -21.14 -2.23
CA ILE A 103 -3.98 -22.40 -1.93
C ILE A 103 -3.33 -23.08 -0.72
N ALA A 104 -2.00 -23.21 -0.71
CA ALA A 104 -1.26 -23.82 0.39
C ALA A 104 -1.50 -23.07 1.72
N PHE A 105 -1.44 -21.74 1.69
CA PHE A 105 -1.71 -20.91 2.88
C PHE A 105 -3.14 -21.11 3.39
N ARG A 106 -4.15 -21.08 2.52
CA ARG A 106 -5.56 -21.26 2.93
C ARG A 106 -5.81 -22.64 3.52
N ASN A 107 -5.24 -23.70 2.93
CA ASN A 107 -5.34 -25.05 3.47
C ASN A 107 -4.66 -25.18 4.84
N TRP A 108 -3.48 -24.57 5.00
CA TRP A 108 -2.80 -24.51 6.29
C TRP A 108 -3.63 -23.75 7.33
N PHE A 109 -4.15 -22.57 6.98
CA PHE A 109 -4.96 -21.74 7.87
C PHE A 109 -6.26 -22.44 8.30
N ARG A 110 -6.91 -23.17 7.39
CA ARG A 110 -8.06 -24.01 7.70
C ARG A 110 -7.69 -25.13 8.68
N THR A 111 -6.59 -25.83 8.43
CA THR A 111 -6.17 -27.02 9.19
C THR A 111 -5.72 -26.66 10.60
N TYR A 112 -4.90 -25.63 10.75
CA TYR A 112 -4.23 -25.31 12.02
C TYR A 112 -4.93 -24.19 12.80
N CYS A 113 -5.68 -23.32 12.13
CA CYS A 113 -6.32 -22.17 12.76
C CYS A 113 -7.85 -22.23 12.70
N LYS A 114 -8.45 -23.28 12.10
CA LYS A 114 -9.90 -23.41 11.89
C LYS A 114 -10.52 -22.19 11.18
N ASN A 115 -9.77 -21.61 10.24
CA ASN A 115 -10.12 -20.36 9.57
C ASN A 115 -10.31 -19.15 10.50
N GLN A 116 -9.76 -19.20 11.72
CA GLN A 116 -9.91 -18.16 12.73
C GLN A 116 -8.56 -17.67 13.24
N ILE A 117 -8.51 -16.41 13.63
CA ILE A 117 -7.34 -15.85 14.30
C ILE A 117 -7.57 -16.08 15.81
N ILE A 118 -6.91 -17.09 16.39
CA ILE A 118 -7.20 -17.61 17.73
C ILE A 118 -7.06 -16.55 18.85
N TRP A 119 -6.20 -15.55 18.64
CA TRP A 119 -5.99 -14.45 19.59
C TRP A 119 -6.89 -13.23 19.32
N ALA A 120 -7.62 -13.23 18.21
CA ALA A 120 -8.61 -12.20 17.93
C ALA A 120 -9.95 -12.58 18.57
N THR A 121 -10.64 -11.60 19.16
CA THR A 121 -12.00 -11.79 19.65
C THR A 121 -12.88 -12.31 18.52
N PRO A 122 -13.75 -13.33 18.75
CA PRO A 122 -14.73 -13.75 17.77
C PRO A 122 -15.51 -12.54 17.27
N GLN A 123 -15.33 -12.22 16.00
CA GLN A 123 -15.98 -11.09 15.38
C GLN A 123 -17.39 -11.49 14.99
N VAL A 124 -18.38 -10.65 15.33
CA VAL A 124 -19.73 -10.77 14.80
C VAL A 124 -19.64 -10.66 13.26
N ASP A 125 -20.37 -11.49 12.52
CA ASP A 125 -20.41 -11.56 11.05
C ASP A 125 -21.01 -10.31 10.38
N GLN A 126 -20.74 -9.12 10.92
CA GLN A 126 -21.28 -7.87 10.46
C GLN A 126 -20.16 -7.04 9.84
N LEU A 127 -19.92 -7.27 8.55
CA LEU A 127 -19.02 -6.42 7.77
C LEU A 127 -19.55 -4.98 7.76
N PRO A 128 -18.66 -3.98 7.70
CA PRO A 128 -19.06 -2.59 7.47
C PRO A 128 -19.86 -2.47 6.18
N SER A 129 -20.70 -1.43 6.09
CA SER A 129 -21.38 -1.08 4.84
C SER A 129 -20.38 -1.03 3.68
N ILE A 130 -20.83 -1.41 2.48
CA ILE A 130 -20.02 -1.28 1.27
C ILE A 130 -19.55 0.16 1.15
N GLN A 131 -18.24 0.34 1.11
CA GLN A 131 -17.62 1.64 0.90
C GLN A 131 -17.39 1.84 -0.60
N ALA A 132 -17.54 3.08 -1.06
CA ALA A 132 -17.18 3.41 -2.43
C ALA A 132 -15.67 3.25 -2.65
N LYS A 133 -15.25 2.94 -3.88
CA LYS A 133 -13.82 2.79 -4.22
C LYS A 133 -13.01 4.02 -3.80
N ASP A 134 -13.55 5.22 -4.03
CA ASP A 134 -12.88 6.48 -3.68
C ASP A 134 -12.69 6.66 -2.17
N GLU A 135 -13.64 6.17 -1.36
CA GLU A 135 -13.55 6.21 0.10
C GLU A 135 -12.52 5.22 0.62
N LEU A 136 -12.44 4.03 0.01
CA LEU A 136 -11.45 3.00 0.36
C LEU A 136 -10.03 3.44 0.03
N LEU A 137 -9.86 4.09 -1.12
CA LEU A 137 -8.56 4.56 -1.61
C LEU A 137 -8.18 5.95 -1.09
N ASP A 138 -8.93 6.50 -0.12
CA ASP A 138 -8.55 7.73 0.58
C ASP A 138 -7.34 7.46 1.50
N ARG A 139 -6.16 7.75 0.96
CA ARG A 139 -4.87 7.60 1.62
C ARG A 139 -4.70 8.59 2.77
N TYR A 140 -5.38 9.73 2.72
CA TYR A 140 -5.22 10.76 3.73
C TYR A 140 -5.72 10.26 5.09
N TRP A 141 -6.94 9.73 5.12
CA TRP A 141 -7.57 9.22 6.34
C TRP A 141 -7.04 7.85 6.78
N SER A 142 -6.76 6.96 5.82
CA SER A 142 -6.26 5.62 6.13
C SER A 142 -4.80 5.60 6.61
N HIS A 143 -3.97 6.56 6.15
CA HIS A 143 -2.53 6.55 6.44
C HIS A 143 -1.97 7.91 6.86
N VAL A 144 -2.12 8.96 6.04
CA VAL A 144 -1.33 10.21 6.20
C VAL A 144 -1.60 10.88 7.54
N VAL A 145 -2.84 10.93 8.00
CA VAL A 145 -3.20 11.56 9.29
C VAL A 145 -2.58 10.83 10.49
N GLN A 146 -2.34 9.53 10.38
CA GLN A 146 -1.78 8.68 11.44
C GLN A 146 -0.26 8.56 11.37
N CYS A 147 0.34 8.84 10.21
CA CYS A 147 1.77 8.75 9.98
C CYS A 147 2.47 10.09 10.21
N ARG A 148 3.36 10.16 11.22
CA ARG A 148 4.11 11.38 11.54
C ARG A 148 4.96 11.88 10.37
N SER A 149 5.60 10.98 9.62
CA SER A 149 6.46 11.33 8.49
C SER A 149 5.64 11.92 7.33
N CYS A 150 4.58 11.23 6.91
CA CYS A 150 3.73 11.67 5.80
C CYS A 150 2.94 12.94 6.13
N SER A 151 2.42 13.05 7.36
CA SER A 151 1.73 14.28 7.80
C SER A 151 2.69 15.48 7.85
N ALA A 152 3.92 15.30 8.33
CA ALA A 152 4.93 16.36 8.32
C ALA A 152 5.31 16.77 6.89
N ALA A 153 5.54 15.80 6.00
CA ALA A 153 5.83 16.06 4.59
C ALA A 153 4.68 16.81 3.89
N LEU A 154 3.43 16.41 4.13
CA LEU A 154 2.25 17.10 3.59
C LEU A 154 2.15 18.54 4.08
N LYS A 155 2.39 18.79 5.38
CA LYS A 155 2.42 20.14 5.94
C LYS A 155 3.53 20.99 5.31
N ALA A 156 4.72 20.44 5.16
CA ALA A 156 5.85 21.13 4.54
C ALA A 156 5.56 21.50 3.07
N MET A 157 5.00 20.59 2.28
CA MET A 157 4.63 20.90 0.89
C MET A 157 3.51 21.93 0.79
N LYS A 158 2.51 21.90 1.68
CA LYS A 158 1.47 22.94 1.74
C LYS A 158 2.09 24.31 2.03
N ALA A 159 2.98 24.39 3.01
CA ALA A 159 3.70 25.62 3.34
C ALA A 159 4.55 26.12 2.16
N LEU A 160 5.30 25.22 1.52
CA LEU A 160 6.10 25.54 0.34
C LEU A 160 5.23 26.07 -0.82
N GLY A 161 4.07 25.46 -1.05
CA GLY A 161 3.09 25.92 -2.04
C GLY A 161 2.60 27.36 -1.78
N VAL A 162 2.34 27.71 -0.52
CA VAL A 162 1.97 29.07 -0.12
C VAL A 162 3.13 30.05 -0.30
N ILE A 163 4.35 29.67 0.10
CA ILE A 163 5.55 30.51 -0.05
C ILE A 163 5.80 30.82 -1.53
N LEU A 164 5.77 29.80 -2.39
CA LEU A 164 5.91 29.97 -3.85
C LEU A 164 4.80 30.82 -4.44
N GLN A 165 3.59 30.77 -3.86
CA GLN A 165 2.49 31.62 -4.29
C GLN A 165 2.74 33.08 -4.01
N VAL A 166 3.14 33.39 -2.77
CA VAL A 166 3.48 34.77 -2.37
C VAL A 166 4.68 35.27 -3.17
N ALA A 167 5.73 34.45 -3.32
CA ALA A 167 6.90 34.81 -4.11
C ALA A 167 6.56 35.07 -5.58
N SER A 168 5.71 34.25 -6.20
CA SER A 168 5.28 34.46 -7.59
C SER A 168 4.49 35.76 -7.75
N VAL A 169 3.59 36.10 -6.81
CA VAL A 169 2.85 37.37 -6.87
C VAL A 169 3.78 38.56 -6.68
N ALA A 170 4.73 38.47 -5.73
CA ALA A 170 5.72 39.50 -5.51
C ALA A 170 6.59 39.74 -6.77
N VAL A 171 7.09 38.67 -7.40
CA VAL A 171 7.88 38.74 -8.63
C VAL A 171 7.09 39.37 -9.77
N ILE A 172 5.82 39.00 -9.97
CA ILE A 172 4.94 39.63 -10.97
C ILE A 172 4.77 41.13 -10.66
N GLY A 173 4.54 41.49 -9.40
CA GLY A 173 4.42 42.89 -8.98
C GLY A 173 5.68 43.71 -9.25
N PHE A 174 6.87 43.17 -8.93
CA PHE A 174 8.14 43.82 -9.23
C PHE A 174 8.41 43.93 -10.74
N LEU A 175 8.08 42.90 -11.53
CA LEU A 175 8.29 42.90 -12.98
C LEU A 175 7.30 43.80 -13.73
N ALA A 176 6.06 43.95 -13.24
CA ALA A 176 5.09 44.92 -13.77
C ALA A 176 5.58 46.37 -13.63
N LEU A 177 6.39 46.65 -12.60
CA LEU A 177 7.06 47.94 -12.43
C LEU A 177 8.32 48.06 -13.32
N ALA A 178 8.88 46.95 -13.80
CA ALA A 178 10.19 46.89 -14.48
C ALA A 178 10.14 46.46 -15.96
N ASN A 179 8.96 46.31 -16.58
CA ASN A 179 8.77 45.88 -17.99
C ASN A 179 9.51 44.57 -18.39
N GLY A 180 9.62 43.59 -17.49
CA GLY A 180 10.34 42.33 -17.74
C GLY A 180 9.46 41.13 -18.13
N THR A 181 10.03 40.15 -18.85
CA THR A 181 9.32 38.96 -19.36
C THR A 181 9.14 37.85 -18.31
N LEU A 182 7.97 37.20 -18.32
CA LEU A 182 7.57 36.12 -17.40
C LEU A 182 8.08 34.74 -17.87
N ALA A 183 8.96 34.11 -17.09
CA ALA A 183 9.19 32.66 -17.19
C ALA A 183 9.58 32.08 -15.82
N THR A 184 9.00 30.92 -15.47
CA THR A 184 9.39 29.91 -14.45
C THR A 184 8.48 29.62 -13.23
N SER A 185 7.41 30.37 -12.92
CA SER A 185 6.60 30.07 -11.70
C SER A 185 5.53 28.96 -11.85
N VAL A 186 5.02 28.73 -13.08
CA VAL A 186 3.93 27.76 -13.33
C VAL A 186 4.40 26.31 -13.17
N VAL A 187 5.62 26.01 -13.63
CA VAL A 187 6.18 24.65 -13.63
C VAL A 187 6.38 24.14 -12.20
N HIS A 188 6.93 24.96 -11.29
CA HIS A 188 7.17 24.57 -9.90
C HIS A 188 5.87 24.28 -9.13
N ARG A 189 4.80 25.05 -9.37
CA ARG A 189 3.49 24.80 -8.76
C ARG A 189 2.87 23.49 -9.23
N ALA A 190 2.92 23.22 -10.54
CA ALA A 190 2.38 21.98 -11.10
C ALA A 190 3.05 20.74 -10.48
N VAL A 191 4.38 20.79 -10.28
CA VAL A 191 5.15 19.71 -9.64
C VAL A 191 4.72 19.50 -8.18
N ILE A 192 4.53 20.56 -7.39
CA ILE A 192 4.12 20.45 -5.98
C ILE A 192 2.70 19.92 -5.85
N VAL A 193 1.77 20.40 -6.69
CA VAL A 193 0.40 19.88 -6.71
C VAL A 193 0.39 18.41 -7.12
N SER A 194 1.18 18.03 -8.11
CA SER A 194 1.31 16.62 -8.54
C SER A 194 1.91 15.74 -7.44
N ALA A 195 2.91 16.21 -6.70
CA ALA A 195 3.49 15.48 -5.58
C ALA A 195 2.51 15.37 -4.39
N ALA A 196 1.70 16.41 -4.15
CA ALA A 196 0.70 16.42 -3.08
C ALA A 196 -0.46 15.45 -3.35
N LYS A 197 -0.81 15.18 -4.61
CA LYS A 197 -1.86 14.19 -4.96
C LYS A 197 -1.56 12.81 -4.36
N ASN A 198 -0.28 12.42 -4.29
CA ASN A 198 0.15 11.16 -3.68
C ASN A 198 -0.17 11.03 -2.16
N PHE A 199 -0.65 12.08 -1.51
CA PHE A 199 -1.05 12.02 -0.09
C PHE A 199 -2.56 11.83 0.11
N TYR A 200 -3.37 11.94 -0.95
CA TYR A 200 -4.83 11.88 -0.84
C TYR A 200 -5.40 10.67 -1.56
N PHE A 201 -5.04 10.50 -2.83
CA PHE A 201 -5.67 9.48 -3.65
C PHE A 201 -4.79 9.15 -4.85
N GLU A 202 -4.80 7.87 -5.21
CA GLU A 202 -4.23 7.40 -6.46
C GLU A 202 -5.11 6.29 -7.00
N ASP A 203 -5.83 6.57 -8.08
CA ASP A 203 -6.66 5.55 -8.72
C ASP A 203 -5.74 4.50 -9.34
N TYR A 204 -5.83 3.28 -8.84
CA TYR A 204 -5.32 2.13 -9.55
C TYR A 204 -6.41 1.67 -10.52
N VAL A 205 -6.27 2.11 -11.77
CA VAL A 205 -6.94 1.47 -12.88
C VAL A 205 -6.20 0.15 -13.10
N HIS A 206 -6.64 -0.91 -12.42
CA HIS A 206 -6.45 -2.26 -12.94
C HIS A 206 -6.91 -2.19 -14.37
N ALA A 207 -6.04 -2.53 -15.32
CA ALA A 207 -6.34 -2.42 -16.74
C ALA A 207 -7.61 -3.24 -17.02
N PHE A 208 -8.77 -2.58 -17.02
CA PHE A 208 -9.97 -3.09 -17.65
C PHE A 208 -9.73 -2.88 -19.14
N LYS A 209 -9.06 -3.85 -19.74
CA LYS A 209 -8.90 -3.96 -21.18
C LYS A 209 -9.25 -5.36 -21.61
#